data_AF-A0A2D7LMI5-F1
#
_entry.id   AF-A0A2D7LMI5-F1
#
_cell.length_a   1.000
_cell.length_b   1.000
_cell.length_c   1.000
_cell.angle_alpha   90.00
_cell.angle_beta   90.00
_cell.angle_gamma   90.00
#
_symmetry.space_group_name_H-M   'P 1'
#
loop_
_entity.id
_entity.type
_entity.pdbx_description
1 polymer ?
#
loop_
_entity_poly.entity_id
_entity_poly.type
_entity_poly.pdbx_seq_one_letter_code
_entity_poly.pdbx_strand_id
1 'polypeptide(L)'
;MSKTITEEILDWSENFLEKPSDKLGGWAVCPYAKSARLKNQVKIVEVEQSKDFLPTVVKEARTIKKQNKKLIVVASDDFNIEASELGYYIDALNYTFVMDDVYLMAFHPEDDGEEVEFLEDNLETENDFYMVLIQPYNELEEASKTLHKKGYYDKWDKEYYRDTVVKRKTYRSIYNDGKKEKS
;
A
#
# COMPACT_ATOMS: atom_id res chain seq x y z
N MET A 1 27.12 -0.58 -8.37
CA MET A 1 25.94 -1.32 -8.85
C MET A 1 24.75 -0.48 -8.45
N SER A 2 23.76 -0.33 -9.31
CA SER A 2 22.52 0.34 -8.91
C SER A 2 21.80 -0.52 -7.87
N LYS A 3 21.04 0.12 -6.98
CA LYS A 3 20.17 -0.57 -6.03
C LYS A 3 19.14 -1.40 -6.78
N THR A 4 18.70 -2.52 -6.19
CA THR A 4 17.47 -3.19 -6.67
C THR A 4 16.23 -2.45 -6.17
N ILE A 5 15.07 -2.71 -6.78
CA ILE A 5 13.79 -2.12 -6.33
C ILE A 5 13.51 -2.46 -4.85
N THR A 6 13.85 -3.68 -4.41
CA THR A 6 13.74 -4.07 -2.99
C THR A 6 14.61 -3.22 -2.09
N GLU A 7 15.86 -2.97 -2.48
CA GLU A 7 16.78 -2.15 -1.70
C GLU A 7 16.26 -0.71 -1.60
N GLU A 8 15.73 -0.15 -2.67
CA GLU A 8 15.14 1.19 -2.67
C GLU A 8 13.88 1.30 -1.81
N ILE A 9 12.95 0.35 -1.91
CA ILE A 9 11.74 0.35 -1.07
C ILE A 9 12.11 0.25 0.41
N LEU A 10 13.10 -0.57 0.77
CA LEU A 10 13.56 -0.71 2.15
C LEU A 10 14.28 0.55 2.64
N ASP A 11 15.12 1.14 1.80
CA ASP A 11 15.85 2.38 2.09
C ASP A 11 14.86 3.53 2.31
N TRP A 12 13.87 3.68 1.43
CA TRP A 12 12.79 4.65 1.58
C TRP A 12 11.98 4.43 2.85
N SER A 13 11.64 3.17 3.16
CA SER A 13 10.95 2.86 4.42
C SER A 13 11.75 3.37 5.62
N GLU A 14 13.03 3.01 5.70
CA GLU A 14 13.87 3.30 6.87
C GLU A 14 14.23 4.78 7.01
N ASN A 15 14.53 5.43 5.89
CA ASN A 15 15.07 6.79 5.88
C ASN A 15 14.01 7.88 5.71
N PHE A 16 12.83 7.53 5.22
CA PHE A 16 11.73 8.46 5.03
C PHE A 16 10.46 8.05 5.79
N LEU A 17 9.83 6.92 5.43
CA LEU A 17 8.50 6.58 5.92
C LEU A 17 8.42 6.39 7.44
N GLU A 18 9.53 5.95 8.04
CA GLU A 18 9.66 5.67 9.46
C GLU A 18 10.09 6.89 10.29
N LYS A 19 10.51 7.99 9.64
CA LYS A 19 10.95 9.19 10.33
C LYS A 19 9.76 10.10 10.65
N PRO A 20 9.69 10.70 11.85
CA PRO A 20 8.78 11.79 12.14
C PRO A 20 8.93 12.93 11.13
N SER A 21 7.81 13.49 10.68
CA SER A 21 7.76 14.65 9.80
C SER A 21 7.03 15.81 10.46
N ASP A 22 7.62 17.00 10.42
CA ASP A 22 6.99 18.22 10.92
C ASP A 22 5.73 18.57 10.10
N LYS A 23 5.72 18.26 8.79
CA LYS A 23 4.54 18.39 7.91
C LYS A 23 3.38 17.52 8.41
N LEU A 24 3.68 16.40 9.08
CA LEU A 24 2.71 15.51 9.70
C LEU A 24 2.56 15.73 11.22
N GLY A 25 2.98 16.87 11.76
CA GLY A 25 2.83 17.17 13.19
C GLY A 25 3.63 16.23 14.12
N GLY A 26 4.80 15.77 13.65
CA GLY A 26 5.67 14.84 14.37
C GLY A 26 5.29 13.36 14.22
N TRP A 27 4.27 13.05 13.41
CA TRP A 27 3.99 11.68 13.01
C TRP A 27 4.95 11.22 11.91
N ALA A 28 5.29 9.94 11.91
CA ALA A 28 5.92 9.31 10.76
C ALA A 28 4.88 9.09 9.65
N VAL A 29 5.31 9.09 8.39
CA VAL A 29 4.41 8.84 7.24
C VAL A 29 3.68 7.51 7.41
N CYS A 30 4.36 6.46 7.88
CA CYS A 30 3.71 5.22 8.28
C CYS A 30 4.12 4.82 9.71
N PRO A 31 3.26 5.08 10.73
CA PRO A 31 3.57 4.78 12.13
C PRO A 31 3.84 3.30 12.43
N TYR A 32 3.44 2.38 11.54
CA TYR A 32 3.59 0.94 11.71
C TYR A 32 4.76 0.34 10.91
N ALA A 33 5.36 1.08 9.96
CA ALA A 33 6.36 0.57 9.03
C ALA A 33 7.57 -0.06 9.74
N LYS A 34 8.18 0.70 10.66
CA LYS A 34 9.36 0.25 11.42
C LYS A 34 9.12 -1.06 12.16
N SER A 35 7.97 -1.18 12.84
CA SER A 35 7.66 -2.39 13.60
C SER A 35 7.44 -3.59 12.68
N ALA A 36 6.74 -3.38 11.56
CA ALA A 36 6.50 -4.44 10.58
C ALA A 36 7.81 -4.94 9.95
N ARG A 37 8.71 -4.01 9.57
CA ARG A 37 10.04 -4.34 9.02
C ARG A 37 10.88 -5.15 10.01
N LEU A 38 11.06 -4.66 11.24
CA LEU A 38 11.87 -5.33 12.27
C LEU A 38 11.31 -6.70 12.69
N LYS A 39 10.00 -6.92 12.55
CA LYS A 39 9.33 -8.20 12.86
C LYS A 39 9.27 -9.15 11.67
N ASN A 40 9.93 -8.84 10.55
CA ASN A 40 9.85 -9.62 9.31
C ASN A 40 8.39 -9.82 8.82
N GLN A 41 7.56 -8.80 8.98
CA GLN A 41 6.15 -8.79 8.55
C GLN A 41 5.93 -8.06 7.22
N VAL A 42 7.02 -7.58 6.61
CA VAL A 42 7.05 -7.04 5.24
C VAL A 42 7.64 -8.11 4.32
N LYS A 43 7.14 -8.18 3.08
CA LYS A 43 7.73 -8.94 1.97
C LYS A 43 7.70 -8.05 0.73
N ILE A 44 8.76 -8.06 -0.05
CA ILE A 44 8.83 -7.37 -1.34
C ILE A 44 9.03 -8.45 -2.41
N VAL A 45 8.35 -8.30 -3.54
CA VAL A 45 8.43 -9.18 -4.70
C VAL A 45 8.66 -8.31 -5.93
N GLU A 46 9.85 -8.43 -6.51
CA GLU A 46 10.19 -7.79 -7.79
C GLU A 46 9.70 -8.68 -8.93
N VAL A 47 9.04 -8.09 -9.91
CA VAL A 47 8.52 -8.75 -11.11
C VAL A 47 9.20 -8.14 -12.32
N GLU A 48 9.94 -8.94 -13.07
CA GLU A 48 10.73 -8.48 -14.24
C GLU A 48 9.88 -8.23 -15.48
N GLN A 49 8.72 -8.89 -15.61
CA GLN A 49 7.86 -8.80 -16.78
C GLN A 49 6.44 -8.43 -16.36
N SER A 50 5.94 -7.31 -16.86
CA SER A 50 4.59 -6.77 -16.68
C SER A 50 3.48 -7.82 -16.81
N LYS A 51 3.59 -8.73 -17.79
CA LYS A 51 2.64 -9.83 -18.01
C LYS A 51 2.46 -10.74 -16.78
N ASP A 52 3.49 -10.85 -15.94
CA ASP A 52 3.51 -11.67 -14.72
C ASP A 52 3.13 -10.87 -13.47
N PHE A 53 2.95 -9.54 -13.59
CA PHE A 53 2.68 -8.63 -12.47
C PHE A 53 1.33 -8.93 -11.81
N LEU A 54 0.21 -8.82 -12.54
CA LEU A 54 -1.12 -9.09 -12.00
C LEU A 54 -1.28 -10.55 -11.50
N PRO A 55 -0.80 -11.59 -12.21
CA PRO A 55 -0.76 -12.95 -11.67
C PRO A 55 -0.03 -13.04 -10.32
N THR A 56 1.09 -12.33 -10.17
CA THR A 56 1.86 -12.27 -8.91
C THR A 56 1.09 -11.55 -7.82
N VAL A 57 0.48 -10.40 -8.11
CA VAL A 57 -0.40 -9.67 -7.17
C VAL A 57 -1.51 -10.58 -6.65
N VAL A 58 -2.21 -11.29 -7.54
CA VAL A 58 -3.30 -12.22 -7.17
C VAL A 58 -2.78 -13.36 -6.30
N LYS A 59 -1.61 -13.94 -6.62
CA LYS A 59 -0.99 -15.01 -5.84
C LYS A 59 -0.63 -14.54 -4.43
N GLU A 60 0.00 -13.38 -4.31
CA GLU A 60 0.42 -12.82 -3.02
C GLU A 60 -0.79 -12.41 -2.16
N ALA A 61 -1.82 -11.80 -2.77
CA ALA A 61 -3.08 -11.49 -2.10
C ALA A 61 -3.78 -12.73 -1.52
N ARG A 62 -3.84 -13.84 -2.28
CA ARG A 62 -4.42 -15.11 -1.81
C ARG A 62 -3.66 -15.76 -0.66
N THR A 63 -2.38 -15.44 -0.49
CA THR A 63 -1.49 -16.17 0.41
C THR A 63 -0.96 -15.34 1.57
N ILE A 64 -1.17 -14.01 1.60
CA ILE A 64 -0.64 -13.10 2.62
C ILE A 64 -0.84 -13.60 4.06
N LYS A 65 -2.04 -14.11 4.38
CA LYS A 65 -2.37 -14.64 5.71
C LYS A 65 -1.59 -15.90 6.05
N LYS A 66 -1.40 -16.80 5.06
CA LYS A 66 -0.59 -18.02 5.23
C LYS A 66 0.89 -17.68 5.41
N GLN A 67 1.34 -16.56 4.85
CA GLN A 67 2.71 -16.07 4.99
C GLN A 67 2.94 -15.27 6.28
N ASN A 68 1.90 -15.02 7.09
CA ASN A 68 1.96 -14.21 8.32
C ASN A 68 2.58 -12.82 8.10
N LYS A 69 2.25 -12.19 6.95
CA LYS A 69 2.73 -10.85 6.58
C LYS A 69 1.64 -9.79 6.84
N LYS A 70 2.07 -8.60 7.24
CA LYS A 70 1.22 -7.41 7.38
C LYS A 70 1.24 -6.53 6.14
N LEU A 71 2.30 -6.64 5.35
CA LEU A 71 2.46 -5.95 4.08
C LEU A 71 3.22 -6.86 3.12
N ILE A 72 2.67 -7.02 1.91
CA ILE A 72 3.42 -7.51 0.75
C ILE A 72 3.42 -6.39 -0.28
N VAL A 73 4.59 -6.07 -0.82
CA VAL A 73 4.75 -5.13 -1.94
C VAL A 73 5.11 -5.96 -3.17
N VAL A 74 4.35 -5.81 -4.24
CA VAL A 74 4.72 -6.34 -5.57
C VAL A 74 5.09 -5.15 -6.43
N ALA A 75 6.29 -5.15 -7.00
CA ALA A 75 6.84 -4.00 -7.73
C ALA A 75 7.48 -4.44 -9.05
N SER A 76 7.48 -3.54 -10.03
CA SER A 76 8.01 -3.77 -11.38
C SER A 76 8.45 -2.44 -12.00
N ASP A 77 9.53 -2.48 -12.78
CA ASP A 77 10.03 -1.41 -13.65
C ASP A 77 9.65 -1.61 -15.12
N ASP A 78 9.01 -2.74 -15.47
CA ASP A 78 8.41 -2.95 -16.80
C ASP A 78 7.06 -2.21 -16.95
N PHE A 79 7.12 -0.94 -17.37
CA PHE A 79 6.01 0.02 -17.55
C PHE A 79 5.04 -0.28 -18.71
N ASN A 80 4.82 -1.55 -19.04
CA ASN A 80 3.79 -1.97 -20.00
C ASN A 80 2.37 -2.02 -19.40
N ILE A 81 2.19 -1.50 -18.18
CA ILE A 81 0.88 -1.31 -17.53
C ILE A 81 0.78 0.17 -17.20
N GLU A 82 -0.20 0.86 -17.78
CA GLU A 82 -0.41 2.28 -17.54
C GLU A 82 -0.98 2.55 -16.13
N ALA A 83 -0.77 3.76 -15.60
CA ALA A 83 -1.26 4.15 -14.27
C ALA A 83 -2.77 3.88 -14.10
N SER A 84 -3.57 4.32 -15.06
CA SER A 84 -5.03 4.15 -15.06
C SER A 84 -5.44 2.68 -15.14
N GLU A 85 -4.74 1.87 -15.94
CA GLU A 85 -5.00 0.43 -16.05
C GLU A 85 -4.73 -0.28 -14.73
N LEU A 86 -3.59 0.01 -14.09
CA LEU A 86 -3.27 -0.52 -12.77
C LEU A 86 -4.35 -0.17 -11.75
N GLY A 87 -4.80 1.09 -11.73
CA GLY A 87 -5.88 1.56 -10.88
C GLY A 87 -7.17 0.76 -11.08
N TYR A 88 -7.61 0.57 -12.32
CA TYR A 88 -8.81 -0.20 -12.63
C TYR A 88 -8.70 -1.67 -12.25
N TYR A 89 -7.55 -2.30 -12.49
CA TYR A 89 -7.32 -3.68 -12.08
C TYR A 89 -7.39 -3.83 -10.56
N ILE A 90 -6.76 -2.94 -9.81
CA ILE A 90 -6.74 -3.00 -8.35
C ILE A 90 -8.12 -2.73 -7.75
N ASP A 91 -8.86 -1.76 -8.29
CA ASP A 91 -10.23 -1.50 -7.84
C ASP A 91 -11.14 -2.71 -8.08
N ALA A 92 -11.04 -3.37 -9.25
CA ALA A 92 -11.77 -4.60 -9.55
C ALA A 92 -11.37 -5.75 -8.62
N LEU A 93 -10.08 -5.93 -8.35
CA LEU A 93 -9.57 -6.95 -7.44
C LEU A 93 -10.04 -6.74 -6.00
N ASN A 94 -10.17 -5.49 -5.54
CA ASN A 94 -10.68 -5.18 -4.20
C ASN A 94 -12.13 -5.62 -3.99
N TYR A 95 -12.99 -5.63 -5.02
CA TYR A 95 -14.33 -6.21 -4.91
C TYR A 95 -14.33 -7.72 -4.60
N THR A 96 -13.23 -8.42 -4.91
CA THR A 96 -13.05 -9.83 -4.60
C THR A 96 -12.30 -10.01 -3.28
N PHE A 97 -11.12 -9.41 -3.15
CA PHE A 97 -10.20 -9.69 -2.05
C PHE A 97 -10.61 -9.09 -0.72
N VAL A 98 -11.41 -8.03 -0.71
CA VAL A 98 -11.91 -7.47 0.55
C VAL A 98 -12.87 -8.45 1.25
N MET A 99 -13.60 -9.29 0.51
CA MET A 99 -14.39 -10.40 1.09
C MET A 99 -13.51 -11.44 1.79
N ASP A 100 -12.26 -11.57 1.35
CA ASP A 100 -11.22 -12.40 1.95
C ASP A 100 -10.36 -11.67 2.98
N ASP A 101 -10.77 -10.45 3.36
CA ASP A 101 -10.07 -9.61 4.33
C ASP A 101 -8.63 -9.29 3.87
N VAL A 102 -8.51 -8.92 2.59
CA VAL A 102 -7.30 -8.45 1.94
C VAL A 102 -7.61 -7.18 1.16
N TYR A 103 -6.76 -6.17 1.29
CA TYR A 103 -6.87 -4.89 0.61
C TYR A 103 -5.65 -4.67 -0.26
N LEU A 104 -5.88 -4.10 -1.44
CA LEU A 104 -4.86 -3.78 -2.42
C LEU A 104 -4.86 -2.27 -2.68
N MET A 105 -3.69 -1.68 -2.79
CA MET A 105 -3.50 -0.26 -3.11
C MET A 105 -2.41 -0.12 -4.17
N ALA A 106 -2.76 0.48 -5.30
CA ALA A 106 -1.85 0.76 -6.39
C ALA A 106 -1.03 2.02 -6.12
N PHE A 107 0.19 2.05 -6.64
CA PHE A 107 1.03 3.23 -6.77
C PHE A 107 1.72 3.17 -8.12
N HIS A 108 1.57 4.22 -8.92
CA HIS A 108 2.22 4.35 -10.21
C HIS A 108 2.85 5.76 -10.30
N PRO A 109 4.12 5.91 -10.69
CA PRO A 109 4.79 7.22 -10.72
C PRO A 109 4.18 8.18 -11.76
N GLU A 110 3.55 7.64 -12.81
CA GLU A 110 2.85 8.42 -13.84
C GLU A 110 1.36 8.66 -13.53
N ASP A 111 0.91 8.37 -12.30
CA ASP A 111 -0.46 8.72 -11.87
C ASP A 111 -0.60 10.25 -11.80
N ASP A 112 -1.65 10.80 -12.39
CA ASP A 112 -1.89 12.25 -12.50
C ASP A 112 -2.61 12.83 -11.27
N GLY A 113 -2.65 12.08 -10.17
CA GLY A 113 -3.20 12.49 -8.90
C GLY A 113 -2.47 13.69 -8.28
N GLU A 114 -3.13 14.39 -7.35
CA GLU A 114 -2.53 15.53 -6.67
C GLU A 114 -1.25 15.13 -5.92
N GLU A 115 -0.19 15.93 -6.11
CA GLU A 115 1.06 15.78 -5.37
C GLU A 115 0.78 15.94 -3.86
N VAL A 116 1.28 14.98 -3.08
CA VAL A 116 1.08 14.96 -1.63
C VAL A 116 2.30 15.55 -0.95
N GLU A 117 2.19 16.80 -0.49
CA GLU A 117 3.29 17.61 0.07
C GLU A 117 4.18 16.90 1.12
N PHE A 118 3.59 16.01 1.92
CA PHE A 118 4.35 15.27 2.95
C PHE A 118 5.01 13.98 2.44
N LEU A 119 4.71 13.55 1.21
CA LEU A 119 5.36 12.46 0.49
C LEU A 119 6.43 12.95 -0.48
N GLU A 120 6.43 14.25 -0.82
CA GLU A 120 7.38 14.89 -1.74
C GLU A 120 8.83 14.98 -1.22
N ASP A 121 9.06 14.82 0.09
CA ASP A 121 10.41 14.92 0.66
C ASP A 121 11.24 13.65 0.35
N ASN A 122 11.73 13.57 -0.89
CA ASN A 122 12.86 12.80 -1.39
C ASN A 122 12.86 11.28 -1.17
N LEU A 123 12.27 10.56 -2.12
CA LEU A 123 12.90 9.35 -2.65
C LEU A 123 13.63 9.77 -3.93
N GLU A 124 14.93 10.03 -3.85
CA GLU A 124 15.77 9.91 -5.05
C GLU A 124 15.89 8.41 -5.30
N THR A 125 14.96 7.84 -6.07
CA THR A 125 15.05 6.47 -6.57
C THR A 125 16.14 6.42 -7.65
N GLU A 126 16.97 5.39 -7.66
CA GLU A 126 17.83 5.10 -8.81
C GLU A 126 17.01 4.39 -9.91
N ASN A 127 15.84 3.84 -9.57
CA ASN A 127 14.94 3.13 -10.48
C ASN A 127 13.51 3.69 -10.40
N ASP A 128 12.89 3.93 -11.55
CA ASP A 128 11.45 4.15 -11.59
C ASP A 128 10.72 2.80 -11.58
N PHE A 129 9.74 2.64 -10.69
CA PHE A 129 8.92 1.44 -10.62
C PHE A 129 7.50 1.78 -10.14
N TYR A 130 6.53 0.96 -10.55
CA TYR A 130 5.20 0.96 -9.96
C TYR A 130 5.06 -0.21 -8.99
N MET A 131 4.09 -0.12 -8.08
CA MET A 131 3.88 -1.15 -7.07
C MET A 131 2.42 -1.30 -6.64
N VAL A 132 2.13 -2.47 -6.05
CA VAL A 132 0.88 -2.76 -5.36
C VAL A 132 1.17 -3.20 -3.94
N LEU A 133 0.57 -2.49 -2.98
CA LEU A 133 0.61 -2.80 -1.55
C LEU A 133 -0.56 -3.73 -1.22
N ILE A 134 -0.27 -4.87 -0.60
CA ILE A 134 -1.23 -5.90 -0.23
C ILE A 134 -1.22 -6.07 1.29
N GLN A 135 -2.37 -5.91 1.94
CA GLN A 135 -2.48 -5.85 3.40
C GLN A 135 -3.76 -6.52 3.92
N PRO A 136 -3.81 -7.03 5.16
CA PRO A 136 -5.06 -7.46 5.78
C PRO A 136 -6.03 -6.27 5.98
N TYR A 137 -7.24 -6.37 5.39
CA TYR A 137 -8.19 -5.24 5.32
C TYR A 137 -8.65 -4.79 6.71
N ASN A 138 -9.07 -5.72 7.57
CA ASN A 138 -9.61 -5.42 8.88
C ASN A 138 -8.55 -4.85 9.82
N GLU A 139 -7.33 -5.40 9.78
CA GLU A 139 -6.23 -4.88 10.60
C GLU A 139 -5.91 -3.43 10.20
N LEU A 140 -5.89 -3.15 8.90
CA LEU A 140 -5.69 -1.80 8.37
C LEU A 140 -6.81 -0.83 8.81
N GLU A 141 -8.06 -1.26 8.78
CA GLU A 141 -9.21 -0.45 9.23
C GLU A 141 -9.16 -0.16 10.75
N GLU A 142 -8.82 -1.15 11.58
CA GLU A 142 -8.70 -0.95 13.04
C GLU A 142 -7.50 -0.07 13.41
N ALA A 143 -6.38 -0.24 12.72
CA ALA A 143 -5.22 0.64 12.83
C ALA A 143 -5.60 2.08 12.46
N SER A 144 -6.27 2.27 11.32
CA SER A 144 -6.71 3.59 10.84
C SER A 144 -7.69 4.27 11.83
N LYS A 145 -8.65 3.53 12.40
CA LYS A 145 -9.55 4.07 13.45
C LYS A 145 -8.76 4.54 14.67
N THR A 146 -7.75 3.78 15.09
CA THR A 146 -6.91 4.12 16.23
C THR A 146 -6.08 5.38 15.96
N LEU A 147 -5.51 5.49 14.77
CA LEU A 147 -4.75 6.66 14.33
C LEU A 147 -5.63 7.91 14.22
N HIS A 148 -6.84 7.77 13.68
CA HIS A 148 -7.79 8.88 13.56
C HIS A 148 -8.14 9.48 14.93
N LYS A 149 -8.37 8.65 15.95
CA LYS A 149 -8.61 9.12 17.32
C LYS A 149 -7.43 9.87 17.96
N LYS A 150 -6.22 9.69 17.41
CA LYS A 150 -4.99 10.32 17.89
C LYS A 150 -4.58 11.55 17.07
N GLY A 151 -5.40 11.98 16.12
CA GLY A 151 -5.14 13.16 15.29
C GLY A 151 -4.11 12.95 14.17
N TYR A 152 -3.79 11.70 13.82
CA TYR A 152 -2.80 11.39 12.77
C TYR A 152 -3.16 11.99 11.40
N TYR A 153 -4.45 12.06 11.09
CA TYR A 153 -4.95 12.57 9.80
C TYR A 153 -5.21 14.08 9.82
N ASP A 154 -4.96 14.78 10.92
CA ASP A 154 -5.34 16.20 11.09
C ASP A 154 -4.59 17.15 10.14
N LYS A 155 -3.44 16.69 9.63
CA LYS A 155 -2.57 17.42 8.71
C LYS A 155 -2.61 16.89 7.28
N TRP A 156 -3.40 15.85 7.02
CA TRP A 156 -3.51 15.30 5.68
C TRP A 156 -4.33 16.22 4.80
N ASP A 157 -3.95 16.30 3.53
CA ASP A 157 -4.83 16.87 2.53
C ASP A 157 -6.17 16.10 2.48
N LYS A 158 -7.25 16.84 2.22
CA LYS A 158 -8.61 16.30 2.25
C LYS A 158 -8.90 15.38 1.08
N GLU A 159 -8.38 15.69 -0.10
CA GLU A 159 -8.49 14.88 -1.31
C GLU A 159 -7.71 13.60 -1.11
N TYR A 160 -6.46 13.70 -0.66
CA TYR A 160 -5.65 12.52 -0.35
C TYR A 160 -6.29 11.61 0.72
N TYR A 161 -6.83 12.19 1.79
CA TYR A 161 -7.57 11.43 2.80
C TYR A 161 -8.84 10.76 2.22
N ARG A 162 -9.52 11.44 1.29
CA ARG A 162 -10.70 10.89 0.62
C ARG A 162 -10.32 9.70 -0.25
N ASP A 163 -9.29 9.83 -1.07
CA ASP A 163 -8.91 8.83 -2.06
C ASP A 163 -8.21 7.63 -1.43
N THR A 164 -7.65 7.80 -0.24
CA THR A 164 -7.08 6.70 0.54
C THR A 164 -8.07 6.13 1.55
N VAL A 165 -8.45 6.91 2.56
CA VAL A 165 -9.17 6.41 3.74
C VAL A 165 -10.67 6.28 3.49
N VAL A 166 -11.28 7.26 2.81
CA VAL A 166 -12.72 7.21 2.52
C VAL A 166 -13.01 6.18 1.43
N LYS A 167 -12.21 6.14 0.36
CA LYS A 167 -12.29 5.11 -0.70
C LYS A 167 -12.25 3.71 -0.11
N ARG A 168 -11.26 3.40 0.75
CA ARG A 168 -11.17 2.07 1.40
C ARG A 168 -12.40 1.71 2.23
N LYS A 169 -13.03 2.68 2.91
CA LYS A 169 -14.25 2.45 3.71
C LYS A 169 -15.46 2.07 2.85
N THR A 170 -15.48 2.39 1.56
CA THR A 170 -16.57 1.99 0.66
C THR A 170 -16.70 0.48 0.52
N TYR A 171 -15.61 -0.28 0.71
CA TYR A 171 -15.62 -1.74 0.66
C TYR A 171 -16.12 -2.43 1.95
N ARG A 172 -16.52 -1.67 2.99
CA ARG A 172 -16.93 -2.25 4.28
C ARG A 172 -18.14 -3.19 4.16
N SER A 173 -19.11 -2.88 3.30
CA SER A 173 -20.26 -3.75 3.06
C SER A 173 -19.81 -5.11 2.52
N ILE A 174 -18.94 -5.09 1.50
CA ILE A 174 -18.36 -6.27 0.86
C ILE A 174 -17.60 -7.14 1.88
N TYR A 175 -16.78 -6.52 2.72
CA TYR A 175 -16.10 -7.23 3.81
C TYR A 175 -17.08 -7.93 4.77
N ASN A 176 -18.16 -7.23 5.17
CA ASN A 176 -19.15 -7.79 6.09
C ASN A 176 -19.93 -8.95 5.46
N ASP A 177 -20.20 -8.89 4.16
CA ASP A 177 -20.89 -9.96 3.45
C ASP A 177 -20.00 -11.20 3.32
N GLY A 178 -18.72 -11.03 2.98
CA GLY A 178 -17.75 -12.15 2.98
C GLY A 178 -17.56 -12.81 4.35
N LYS A 179 -17.77 -12.08 5.45
CA LYS A 179 -17.80 -12.66 6.81
C LYS A 179 -19.03 -13.53 7.07
N LYS A 180 -20.21 -13.16 6.55
CA LYS A 180 -21.44 -13.93 6.72
C LYS A 180 -21.38 -15.27 5.98
N GLU A 181 -20.79 -15.29 4.78
CA GLU A 181 -20.67 -16.52 3.99
C GLU A 181 -19.75 -17.58 4.62
N LYS A 182 -18.84 -17.17 5.50
CA LYS A 182 -17.87 -18.03 6.19
C LYS A 182 -18.30 -18.45 7.60
N SER A 183 -19.43 -17.95 8.09
CA SER A 183 -20.02 -18.28 9.39
C SER A 183 -21.04 -19.39 9.29
#